data_AF-A0A3C1CJZ5-F1
#
_entry.id   AF-A0A3C1CJZ5-F1
#
_cell.length_a   1.000
_cell.length_b   1.000
_cell.length_c   1.000
_cell.angle_alpha   90.00
_cell.angle_beta   90.00
_cell.angle_gamma   90.00
#
_symmetry.space_group_name_H-M   'P 1'
#
loop_
_entity.id
_entity.type
_entity.pdbx_description
1 polymer ?
#
loop_
_entity_poly.entity_id
_entity_poly.type
_entity_poly.pdbx_seq_one_letter_code
_entity_poly.pdbx_strand_id
1 'polypeptide(L)'
;MIGRVGANRALVLNATFEPLGIVSTRRALLLVLATRAELLHATEAMFHSERLTLPEPSVVRLARYVRVPHNRTVAVNRRTVFARDGHR
;
A
#
# COMPACT_ATOMS: atom_id res chain seq x y z
N MET A 1 21.87 0.89 -13.76
CA MET A 1 20.70 1.73 -13.43
C MET A 1 20.14 1.28 -12.09
N ILE A 2 20.41 2.02 -11.02
CA ILE A 2 19.94 1.69 -9.68
C ILE A 2 18.49 2.20 -9.58
N GLY A 3 17.52 1.29 -9.63
CA GLY A 3 16.10 1.64 -9.56
C GLY A 3 15.79 2.47 -8.32
N ARG A 4 15.09 3.59 -8.52
CA ARG A 4 14.65 4.52 -7.46
C ARG A 4 13.73 3.79 -6.48
N VAL A 5 14.30 3.18 -5.44
CA VAL A 5 13.54 2.60 -4.32
C VAL A 5 13.03 3.74 -3.45
N GLY A 6 11.98 4.43 -3.89
CA GLY A 6 11.39 5.52 -3.10
C GLY A 6 10.53 6.48 -3.89
N ALA A 7 9.38 6.03 -4.40
CA ALA A 7 8.22 6.89 -4.71
C ALA A 7 6.98 6.08 -5.12
N ASN A 8 7.17 4.90 -5.72
CA ASN A 8 6.05 4.13 -6.27
C ASN A 8 5.21 3.50 -5.16
N ARG A 9 3.90 3.54 -5.37
CA ARG A 9 2.86 3.12 -4.43
C ARG A 9 1.97 2.05 -5.04
N ALA A 10 1.42 1.18 -4.20
CA ALA A 10 0.48 0.14 -4.55
C ALA A 10 -0.76 0.21 -3.65
N LEU A 11 -1.93 -0.06 -4.22
CA LEU A 11 -3.17 -0.21 -3.48
C LEU A 11 -3.24 -1.61 -2.86
N VAL A 12 -3.60 -1.67 -1.58
CA VAL A 12 -3.90 -2.92 -0.87
C VAL A 12 -5.40 -3.04 -0.73
N LEU A 13 -5.93 -4.15 -1.20
CA LEU A 13 -7.33 -4.55 -1.03
C LEU A 13 -7.46 -5.62 0.04
N ASN A 14 -8.61 -5.64 0.69
CA ASN A 14 -9.03 -6.72 1.57
C ASN A 14 -9.39 -7.96 0.74
N ALA A 15 -9.56 -9.11 1.40
CA ALA A 15 -10.02 -10.33 0.74
C ALA A 15 -11.36 -10.14 -0.01
N THR A 16 -12.19 -9.20 0.46
CA THR A 16 -13.48 -8.76 -0.11
C THR A 16 -13.37 -7.68 -1.19
N PHE A 17 -12.16 -7.37 -1.68
CA PHE A 17 -11.87 -6.29 -2.65
C PHE A 17 -12.11 -4.85 -2.15
N GLU A 18 -12.45 -4.66 -0.88
CA GLU A 18 -12.52 -3.33 -0.27
C GLU A 18 -11.12 -2.70 -0.16
N PRO A 19 -10.96 -1.39 -0.45
CA PRO A 19 -9.67 -0.73 -0.33
C PRO A 19 -9.24 -0.60 1.15
N LEU A 20 -8.06 -1.12 1.48
CA LEU A 20 -7.48 -1.05 2.83
C LEU A 20 -6.50 0.12 2.99
N GLY A 21 -5.81 0.50 1.92
CA GLY A 21 -4.87 1.61 1.95
C GLY A 21 -3.74 1.48 0.92
N ILE A 22 -2.78 2.40 1.00
CA ILE A 22 -1.69 2.51 0.04
C ILE A 22 -0.36 2.17 0.72
N VAL A 23 0.44 1.30 0.11
CA VAL A 23 1.78 0.91 0.57
C VAL A 23 2.82 1.20 -0.50
N SER A 24 4.11 1.07 -0.18
CA SER A 24 5.15 1.07 -1.22
C SER A 24 5.07 -0.17 -2.09
N THR A 25 5.45 -0.06 -3.37
CA THR A 25 5.47 -1.22 -4.28
C THR A 25 6.38 -2.34 -3.77
N ARG A 26 7.49 -2.00 -3.11
CA ARG A 26 8.35 -2.98 -2.43
C ARG A 26 7.62 -3.76 -1.33
N ARG A 27 6.80 -3.09 -0.50
CA ARG A 27 6.02 -3.77 0.55
C ARG A 27 4.94 -4.66 -0.06
N ALA A 28 4.27 -4.19 -1.11
CA ALA A 28 3.31 -5.02 -1.85
C ALA A 28 3.97 -6.28 -2.44
N LEU A 29 5.17 -6.14 -3.02
CA LEU A 29 5.94 -7.28 -3.56
C LEU A 29 6.27 -8.30 -2.46
N LEU A 30 6.72 -7.82 -1.30
CA LEU A 30 7.02 -8.69 -0.16
C LEU A 30 5.77 -9.44 0.35
N LEU A 31 4.58 -8.83 0.29
CA LEU A 31 3.34 -9.51 0.67
C LEU A 31 3.00 -10.65 -0.32
N VAL A 32 3.21 -10.42 -1.61
CA VAL A 32 2.99 -11.43 -2.65
C VAL A 32 3.98 -12.59 -2.51
N LEU A 33 5.28 -12.28 -2.39
CA LEU A 33 6.32 -13.29 -2.22
C LEU A 33 6.15 -14.11 -0.94
N ALA A 34 5.64 -13.50 0.13
CA ALA A 34 5.32 -14.18 1.37
C ALA A 34 3.97 -14.91 1.35
N THR A 35 3.35 -15.06 0.16
CA THR A 35 2.03 -15.69 -0.05
C THR A 35 0.92 -15.13 0.86
N ARG A 36 1.06 -13.87 1.29
CA ARG A 36 0.08 -13.16 2.14
C ARG A 36 -0.86 -12.28 1.33
N ALA A 37 -0.52 -12.01 0.08
CA ALA A 37 -1.34 -11.27 -0.85
C ALA A 37 -1.24 -11.86 -2.26
N GLU A 38 -2.26 -11.62 -3.06
CA GLU A 38 -2.33 -11.95 -4.47
C GLU A 38 -2.07 -10.67 -5.28
N LEU A 39 -1.29 -10.80 -6.36
CA LEU A 39 -1.08 -9.72 -7.32
C LEU A 39 -2.30 -9.62 -8.23
N LEU A 40 -3.01 -8.49 -8.18
CA LEU A 40 -4.15 -8.23 -9.07
C LEU A 40 -3.77 -7.39 -10.28
N HIS A 41 -2.89 -6.41 -10.08
CA HIS A 41 -2.43 -5.55 -11.14
C HIS A 41 -0.96 -5.18 -10.93
N ALA A 42 -0.22 -5.12 -12.03
CA ALA A 42 1.17 -4.70 -12.09
C ALA A 42 1.30 -3.40 -12.87
N THR A 43 2.37 -2.64 -12.62
CA THR A 43 2.81 -1.59 -13.55
C THR A 43 3.61 -2.21 -14.70
N GLU A 44 4.05 -1.38 -15.64
CA GLU A 44 4.98 -1.80 -16.70
C GLU A 44 6.42 -1.99 -16.17
N ALA A 45 6.70 -1.53 -14.94
CA ALA A 45 8.03 -1.64 -14.34
C ALA A 45 8.28 -3.04 -13.75
N MET A 46 9.56 -3.36 -13.58
CA MET A 46 10.02 -4.65 -13.08
C MET A 46 10.99 -4.47 -11.90
N PHE A 47 10.86 -5.32 -10.89
CA PHE A 47 11.88 -5.56 -9.89
C PHE A 47 12.86 -6.61 -10.40
N HIS A 48 14.15 -6.31 -10.27
CA HIS A 48 15.22 -7.23 -10.65
C HIS A 48 16.02 -7.66 -9.42
N SER A 49 16.42 -8.92 -9.43
CA SER A 49 17.47 -9.50 -8.60
C SER A 49 18.44 -10.25 -9.53
N GLU A 50 19.54 -10.75 -8.99
CA GLU A 50 20.51 -11.53 -9.78
C GLU A 50 19.86 -12.71 -10.53
N ARG A 51 18.82 -13.33 -9.94
CA ARG A 51 18.23 -14.58 -10.46
C ARG A 51 16.76 -14.45 -10.89
N LEU A 52 16.10 -13.35 -10.55
CA LEU A 52 14.65 -13.18 -10.73
C LEU A 52 14.33 -11.80 -11.28
N THR A 53 13.34 -11.76 -12.18
CA THR A 53 12.66 -10.55 -12.61
C THR A 53 11.18 -10.70 -12.25
N LEU A 54 10.65 -9.74 -11.48
CA LEU A 54 9.31 -9.77 -10.92
C LEU A 54 8.56 -8.49 -11.29
N PRO A 55 7.27 -8.56 -11.66
CA PRO A 55 6.49 -7.37 -11.98
C PRO A 55 6.36 -6.45 -10.76
N GLU A 56 6.39 -5.14 -10.99
CA GLU A 56 6.10 -4.16 -9.93
C GLU A 56 4.60 -4.15 -9.61
N PRO A 57 4.17 -4.47 -8.38
CA PRO A 57 2.76 -4.50 -8.03
C PRO A 57 2.19 -3.09 -7.93
N SER A 58 1.06 -2.84 -8.59
CA SER A 58 0.26 -1.62 -8.44
C SER A 58 -1.00 -1.87 -7.60
N VAL A 59 -1.54 -3.08 -7.62
CA VAL A 59 -2.68 -3.50 -6.78
C VAL A 59 -2.46 -4.93 -6.27
N VAL A 60 -2.60 -5.11 -4.95
CA VAL A 60 -2.55 -6.44 -4.31
C VAL A 60 -3.76 -6.67 -3.42
N ARG A 61 -4.20 -7.92 -3.30
CA ARG A 61 -5.31 -8.33 -2.44
C ARG A 61 -4.81 -9.21 -1.31
N LEU A 62 -5.13 -8.89 -0.06
CA LEU A 62 -4.76 -9.75 1.06
C LEU A 62 -5.49 -11.11 0.96
N ALA A 63 -4.75 -12.19 1.18
CA ALA A 63 -5.28 -13.56 1.09
C ALA A 63 -6.30 -13.88 2.20
N ARG A 64 -6.23 -13.16 3.33
CA ARG A 64 -7.14 -13.30 4.45
C ARG A 64 -7.91 -12.01 4.69
N TYR A 65 -9.12 -12.15 5.20
CA TYR A 65 -9.92 -11.02 5.63
C TYR A 65 -9.25 -10.31 6.81
N VAL A 66 -9.09 -8.99 6.69
CA VAL A 66 -8.65 -8.12 7.78
C VAL A 66 -9.78 -7.16 8.09
N ARG A 67 -10.33 -7.26 9.31
CA ARG A 67 -11.30 -6.27 9.80
C ARG A 67 -10.55 -5.00 10.17
N VAL A 68 -10.70 -3.94 9.39
CA VAL A 68 -10.18 -2.62 9.76
C VAL A 68 -11.20 -1.97 10.71
N PRO A 69 -10.82 -1.64 11.96
CA PRO A 69 -11.66 -0.81 12.80
C PRO A 69 -11.86 0.53 12.07
N HIS A 70 -13.11 0.91 11.81
CA HIS A 70 -13.47 2.14 11.10
C HIS A 70 -13.20 3.42 11.90
N ASN A 71 -12.26 3.40 12.85
CA ASN A 71 -11.76 4.60 13.51
C ASN A 71 -10.87 5.35 12.52
N ARG A 72 -11.53 6.03 11.58
CA ARG A 72 -11.06 7.25 10.95
C ARG A 72 -10.94 8.30 12.05
N THR A 73 -10.00 8.12 12.96
CA THR A 73 -9.45 9.23 13.74
C THR A 73 -8.86 10.14 12.67
N VAL A 74 -9.62 11.18 12.32
CA VAL A 74 -9.23 12.24 11.39
C VAL A 74 -7.76 12.53 11.67
N ALA A 75 -6.90 12.37 10.67
CA ALA A 75 -5.50 12.75 10.82
C ALA A 75 -5.52 14.21 11.25
N VAL A 76 -5.18 14.44 12.51
CA VAL A 76 -5.20 15.75 13.14
C VAL A 76 -4.08 16.54 12.48
N ASN A 77 -4.41 17.23 11.39
CA ASN A 77 -3.52 18.19 10.78
C ASN A 77 -3.64 19.51 11.56
N ARG A 78 -2.63 20.37 11.50
CA ARG A 78 -2.64 21.65 12.23
C ARG A 78 -3.94 22.45 11.97
N ARG A 79 -4.51 22.38 10.77
CA ARG A 79 -5.80 23.02 10.43
C ARG A 79 -6.98 22.50 11.27
N THR A 80 -7.07 21.20 11.49
CA THR A 80 -8.13 20.59 12.34
C THR A 80 -7.91 20.81 13.83
N VAL A 81 -6.67 21.03 14.29
CA VAL A 81 -6.37 21.48 15.67
C VAL A 81 -6.79 22.93 15.86
N PHE A 82 -6.34 23.84 14.98
CA PHE A 82 -6.68 25.26 15.08
C PHE A 82 -8.19 25.54 14.96
N ALA A 83 -8.91 24.72 14.17
CA ALA A 83 -10.37 24.80 14.08
C ALA A 83 -11.08 24.27 15.35
N ARG A 84 -10.45 23.37 16.11
CA ARG A 84 -10.95 22.93 17.43
C ARG A 84 -10.65 23.94 18.53
N ASP A 85 -9.48 24.57 18.48
CA ASP A 85 -8.97 25.45 19.55
C ASP A 85 -9.39 26.93 19.36
N GLY A 86 -10.27 27.23 18.40
CA GLY A 86 -10.91 28.54 18.30
C GLY A 86 -9.95 29.72 18.07
N HIS A 87 -8.84 29.52 17.34
CA HIS A 87 -7.82 30.54 17.09
C HIS A 87 -7.27 31.24 18.35
N ARG A 88 -6.83 30.46 19.36
CA ARG A 88 -5.98 30.99 20.43
C ARG A 88 -4.65 30.27 20.53
#